data_AF-A0A7V9SGP3-F1
#
_entry.id   AF-A0A7V9SGP3-F1
#
_cell.length_a   1.000
_cell.length_b   1.000
_cell.length_c   1.000
_cell.angle_alpha   90.00
_cell.angle_beta   90.00
_cell.angle_gamma   90.00
#
_symmetry.space_group_name_H-M   'P 1'
#
loop_
_entity.id
_entity.type
_entity.pdbx_description
1 polymer ?
#
loop_
_entity_poly.entity_id
_entity_poly.type
_entity_poly.pdbx_seq_one_letter_code
_entity_poly.pdbx_strand_id
1 'polypeptide(L)'
;MGPGRLEEGADPDEVSKPPDRYRGSADFGKAMSLAFEFAGAVALFWFIGRLLDGWWDTDPWAQVAGGVVGWIGGIVHVYVHTQGRGKA
;
A
#
# COMPACT_ATOMS: atom_id res chain seq x y z
N MET A 1 -46.75 -43.89 3.84
CA MET A 1 -47.08 -42.44 3.76
C MET A 1 -46.66 -41.83 5.09
N GLY A 2 -45.43 -41.32 5.18
CA GLY A 2 -44.93 -40.59 6.35
C GLY A 2 -44.82 -39.11 5.98
N PRO A 3 -45.35 -38.18 6.78
CA PRO A 3 -45.34 -36.76 6.45
C PRO A 3 -43.96 -36.15 6.75
N GLY A 4 -43.51 -35.25 5.85
CA GLY A 4 -42.66 -34.12 6.23
C GLY A 4 -41.14 -34.36 6.30
N ARG A 5 -40.48 -34.48 5.14
CA ARG A 5 -39.03 -34.26 4.96
C ARG A 5 -38.66 -32.76 4.89
N LEU A 6 -39.48 -31.83 5.37
CA LEU A 6 -39.31 -30.39 5.03
C LEU A 6 -38.76 -29.50 6.15
N GLU A 7 -38.16 -30.06 7.20
CA GLU A 7 -37.47 -29.27 8.23
C GLU A 7 -35.95 -29.24 7.97
N GLU A 8 -35.53 -29.20 6.70
CA GLU A 8 -34.20 -28.71 6.34
C GLU A 8 -34.27 -27.17 6.32
N GLY A 9 -34.46 -26.62 7.52
CA GLY A 9 -34.52 -25.19 7.75
C GLY A 9 -33.16 -24.59 7.48
N ALA A 10 -33.05 -23.98 6.31
CA ALA A 10 -31.94 -23.13 5.89
C ALA A 10 -31.44 -22.28 7.06
N ASP A 11 -30.13 -22.35 7.29
CA ASP A 11 -29.43 -21.53 8.26
C ASP A 11 -29.76 -20.05 7.99
N PRO A 12 -30.48 -19.36 8.90
CA PRO A 12 -30.90 -17.98 8.71
C PRO A 12 -29.71 -17.00 8.60
N ASP A 13 -28.51 -17.47 8.90
CA ASP A 13 -27.28 -16.69 8.91
C ASP A 13 -26.65 -16.58 7.51
N GLU A 14 -27.07 -17.40 6.54
CA GLU A 14 -26.55 -17.39 5.16
C GLU A 14 -27.08 -16.21 4.33
N VAL A 15 -28.24 -15.64 4.71
CA VAL A 15 -28.97 -14.65 3.89
C VAL A 15 -28.54 -13.19 4.14
N SER A 16 -27.56 -12.92 5.02
CA SER A 16 -27.24 -11.54 5.42
C SER A 16 -25.77 -11.11 5.35
N LYS A 17 -24.94 -11.72 4.50
CA LYS A 17 -23.65 -11.11 4.14
C LYS A 17 -23.84 -10.11 3.00
N PRO A 18 -23.72 -8.78 3.24
CA PRO A 18 -23.74 -7.82 2.16
C PRO A 18 -22.57 -8.14 1.20
N PRO A 19 -22.78 -8.06 -0.13
CA PRO A 19 -21.75 -8.38 -1.10
C PRO A 19 -20.52 -7.51 -0.89
N ASP A 20 -19.34 -8.08 -1.04
CA ASP A 20 -18.01 -7.51 -0.71
C ASP A 20 -17.59 -6.29 -1.56
N ARG A 21 -18.54 -5.56 -2.16
CA ARG A 21 -18.35 -4.45 -3.08
C ARG A 21 -17.67 -3.21 -2.48
N TYR A 22 -17.60 -3.10 -1.16
CA TYR A 22 -16.95 -1.97 -0.49
C TYR A 22 -15.45 -2.17 -0.20
N ARG A 23 -14.89 -3.36 -0.39
CA ARG A 23 -13.44 -3.60 -0.23
C ARG A 23 -12.62 -3.01 -1.36
N GLY A 24 -13.06 -3.17 -2.62
CA GLY A 24 -12.29 -2.77 -3.80
C GLY A 24 -11.88 -1.28 -3.84
N SER A 25 -12.82 -0.37 -3.54
CA SER A 25 -12.52 1.08 -3.57
C SER A 25 -11.64 1.53 -2.41
N ALA A 26 -11.84 0.95 -1.21
CA ALA A 26 -11.05 1.28 -0.03
C ALA A 26 -9.61 0.73 -0.12
N ASP A 27 -9.44 -0.45 -0.71
CA ASP A 27 -8.13 -1.07 -0.92
C ASP A 27 -7.36 -0.37 -2.06
N PHE A 28 -8.06 0.07 -3.11
CA PHE A 28 -7.46 0.91 -4.15
C PHE A 28 -6.94 2.25 -3.60
N GLY A 29 -7.75 2.95 -2.78
CA GLY A 29 -7.32 4.21 -2.15
C GLY A 29 -6.06 4.06 -1.31
N LYS A 30 -5.95 2.96 -0.54
CA LYS A 30 -4.73 2.65 0.22
C LYS A 30 -3.53 2.36 -0.69
N ALA A 31 -3.72 1.57 -1.74
CA ALA A 31 -2.65 1.27 -2.70
C ALA A 31 -2.14 2.55 -3.39
N MET A 32 -3.05 3.47 -3.73
CA MET A 32 -2.70 4.76 -4.30
C MET A 32 -1.96 5.67 -3.32
N SER A 33 -2.40 5.79 -2.06
CA SER A 33 -1.67 6.55 -1.04
C SER A 33 -0.24 6.04 -0.91
N LEU A 34 -0.08 4.72 -0.84
CA LEU A 34 1.23 4.08 -0.70
C LEU A 34 2.15 4.34 -1.92
N ALA A 35 1.58 4.29 -3.13
CA ALA A 35 2.30 4.62 -4.35
C ALA A 35 2.71 6.11 -4.38
N PHE A 36 1.85 7.02 -3.93
CA PHE A 36 2.15 8.44 -3.83
C PHE A 36 3.23 8.74 -2.79
N GLU A 37 3.18 8.09 -1.62
CA GLU A 37 4.21 8.20 -0.58
C GLU A 37 5.57 7.73 -1.11
N PHE A 38 5.59 6.59 -1.82
CA PHE A 38 6.80 6.08 -2.46
C PHE A 38 7.34 7.04 -3.53
N ALA A 39 6.49 7.46 -4.47
CA ALA A 39 6.88 8.38 -5.53
C ALA A 39 7.35 9.73 -4.97
N GLY A 40 6.68 10.23 -3.94
CA GLY A 40 7.04 11.45 -3.22
C GLY A 40 8.40 11.34 -2.54
N ALA A 41 8.69 10.24 -1.87
CA ALA A 41 10.00 9.99 -1.27
C ALA A 41 11.11 9.96 -2.34
N VAL A 42 10.93 9.19 -3.42
CA VAL A 42 11.91 9.09 -4.50
C VAL A 42 12.14 10.46 -5.15
N ALA A 43 11.07 11.20 -5.47
CA ALA A 43 11.17 12.52 -6.06
C ALA A 43 11.89 13.53 -5.14
N LEU A 44 11.60 13.49 -3.84
CA LEU A 44 12.22 14.37 -2.84
C LEU A 44 13.72 14.11 -2.75
N PHE A 45 14.15 12.86 -2.59
CA PHE A 45 15.57 12.54 -2.48
C PHE A 45 16.34 12.77 -3.79
N TRP A 46 15.71 12.51 -4.95
CA TRP A 46 16.28 12.85 -6.25
C TRP A 46 16.47 14.37 -6.40
N PHE A 47 15.49 15.17 -5.98
CA PHE A 47 15.56 16.63 -6.06
C PHE A 47 16.62 17.22 -5.11
N ILE A 48 16.72 16.68 -3.89
CA ILE A 48 17.78 17.06 -2.95
C ILE A 48 19.15 16.72 -3.54
N GLY A 49 19.32 15.54 -4.13
CA GLY A 49 20.56 15.14 -4.79
C GLY A 49 20.95 16.07 -5.94
N ARG A 50 19.98 16.47 -6.78
CA ARG A 50 20.16 17.49 -7.83
C ARG A 50 20.62 18.83 -7.27
N LEU A 51 20.04 19.29 -6.16
CA LEU A 51 20.38 20.57 -5.54
C LEU A 51 21.80 20.54 -4.94
N LEU A 52 22.16 19.42 -4.30
CA LEU A 52 23.50 19.20 -3.77
C LEU A 52 24.55 19.14 -4.88
N ASP A 53 24.26 18.45 -5.98
CA ASP A 53 25.17 18.39 -7.13
C ASP A 53 25.45 19.78 -7.72
N GLY A 54 24.42 20.63 -7.85
CA GLY A 54 24.59 22.00 -8.35
C GLY A 54 25.32 22.93 -7.37
N TRP A 55 25.35 22.62 -6.07
CA TRP A 55 26.09 23.39 -5.07
C TRP A 55 27.55 22.97 -4.95
N TRP A 56 27.84 21.68 -5.16
CA TRP A 56 29.19 21.12 -4.99
C TRP A 56 29.90 20.80 -6.30
N ASP A 57 29.26 21.07 -7.43
CA ASP A 57 29.77 20.76 -8.78
C ASP A 57 30.11 19.26 -8.93
N THR A 58 29.38 18.41 -8.20
CA THR A 58 29.54 16.95 -8.19
C THR A 58 28.62 16.23 -9.18
N ASP A 59 27.97 16.99 -10.08
CA ASP A 59 27.00 16.48 -11.05
C ASP A 59 27.58 15.26 -11.81
N PRO A 60 26.92 14.08 -11.84
CA PRO A 60 25.59 13.76 -11.29
C PRO A 60 25.60 12.82 -10.06
N TRP A 61 26.67 12.81 -9.25
CA TRP A 61 26.89 11.76 -8.24
C TRP A 61 25.97 11.86 -7.02
N ALA A 62 25.67 13.06 -6.52
CA ALA A 62 24.75 13.23 -5.39
C ALA A 62 23.30 12.95 -5.80
N GLN A 63 22.94 13.19 -7.05
CA GLN A 63 21.64 12.85 -7.62
C GLN A 63 21.47 11.33 -7.76
N VAL A 64 22.52 10.61 -8.19
CA VAL A 64 22.52 9.14 -8.21
C VAL A 64 22.42 8.56 -6.80
N ALA A 65 23.23 9.07 -5.86
CA ALA A 65 23.19 8.64 -4.47
C ALA A 65 21.82 8.92 -3.82
N GLY A 66 21.27 10.12 -4.04
CA GLY A 66 19.94 10.52 -3.59
C GLY A 66 18.85 9.63 -4.18
N GLY A 67 18.93 9.29 -5.47
CA GLY A 67 18.02 8.34 -6.11
C GLY A 67 18.05 6.96 -5.44
N VAL A 68 19.24 6.40 -5.19
CA VAL A 68 19.39 5.09 -4.52
C VAL A 68 18.85 5.14 -3.10
N VAL A 69 19.14 6.20 -2.34
CA VAL A 69 18.62 6.39 -0.97
C VAL A 69 17.09 6.52 -0.98
N GLY A 70 16.53 7.28 -1.93
CA GLY A 70 15.08 7.42 -2.10
C GLY A 70 14.40 6.09 -2.40
N TRP A 71 15.01 5.24 -3.22
CA TRP A 71 14.52 3.89 -3.50
C TRP A 71 14.52 2.99 -2.26
N ILE A 72 15.64 2.94 -1.53
CA ILE A 72 15.75 2.13 -0.31
C ILE A 72 14.78 2.65 0.77
N GLY A 73 14.73 3.96 0.98
CA GLY A 73 13.81 4.60 1.94
C GLY A 73 12.35 4.34 1.61
N GLY A 74 11.96 4.43 0.33
CA GLY A 74 10.61 4.13 -0.12
C GLY A 74 10.21 2.67 0.10
N ILE A 75 11.11 1.71 -0.18
CA ILE A 75 10.87 0.28 0.08
C ILE A 75 10.74 0.01 1.58
N VAL A 76 11.61 0.59 2.42
CA VAL A 76 11.54 0.44 3.87
C VAL A 76 10.23 1.00 4.42
N HIS A 77 9.78 2.16 3.92
CA HIS A 77 8.50 2.75 4.32
C HIS A 77 7.33 1.80 4.02
N VAL A 78 7.28 1.26 2.80
CA VAL A 78 6.27 0.27 2.39
C VAL A 78 6.33 -0.99 3.25
N TYR A 79 7.52 -1.51 3.52
CA TYR A 79 7.72 -2.72 4.31
C TYR A 79 7.29 -2.54 5.78
N VAL A 80 7.65 -1.42 6.40
CA VAL A 80 7.23 -1.09 7.77
C VAL A 80 5.72 -0.90 7.85
N HIS A 81 5.12 -0.22 6.86
CA HIS A 81 3.67 0.01 6.85
C HIS A 81 2.86 -1.28 6.63
N THR A 82 3.43 -2.26 5.93
CA THR A 82 2.83 -3.59 5.75
C THR A 82 3.02 -4.51 6.96
N GLN A 83 4.16 -4.41 7.66
CA GLN A 83 4.43 -5.20 8.88
C GLN A 83 3.76 -4.67 10.16
N GLY A 84 3.41 -3.38 10.22
CA GLY A 84 2.71 -2.78 11.36
C GLY A 84 1.30 -3.34 11.63
N ARG A 85 0.73 -4.16 10.73
CA ARG A 85 -0.52 -4.91 10.94
C ARG A 85 -0.34 -6.24 11.67
N GLY A 86 0.89 -6.62 12.05
CA GLY A 86 1.24 -7.92 12.65
C GLY A 86 1.56 -7.90 14.15
N LYS A 87 1.27 -6.81 14.87
CA LYS A 87 1.33 -6.79 16.35
C LYS A 87 -0.10 -6.59 16.85
N ALA A 88 -0.63 -7.68 17.40
CA ALA A 88 -1.94 -7.83 18.02
C ALA A 88 -2.21 -6.78 19.12
#